data_AF-A0A9N9RVM5-F1
#
_entry.id   AF-A0A9N9RVM5-F1
#
_cell.length_a   1.000
_cell.length_b   1.000
_cell.length_c   1.000
_cell.angle_alpha   90.00
_cell.angle_beta   90.00
_cell.angle_gamma   90.00
#
_symmetry.space_group_name_H-M   'P 1'
#
loop_
_entity.id
_entity.type
_entity.pdbx_description
1 polymer ?
#
loop_
_entity_poly.entity_id
_entity_poly.type
_entity_poly.pdbx_seq_one_letter_code
_entity_poly.pdbx_strand_id
1 'polypeptide(L)'
;MSLTKARSFLYDFLGQSGIHGFAYIGNSFLHIIERILWLGLIVAALYFCAELSLESWLRYLHHSTVVSIERDHYYWNTSLPALTICPMTRLSVEKFDAYTMKKGITGDEKQDFFNFMESLANSTYINFDQIKNSSKSDAVLKRLKINPPDYLRLIYDLTEDLTRKDGNVEHKVRNVNNREFIKTTQVLTEYGICYASNNYLAINLSTSMLLQNKAPLVDSFYRKVKLHEVRYGNLFDGEVTYSFIGFKDAITIFMHSPYETMNVARPIGYTKDAYEFETLSIEIITSKEIQDTFVSQRGCRFDWESDLKHFSVYSKNLCMSECRLELAFKRCGCIPHFYPNEVGKTICHYQKLMTCFPRYQELFLEFQEEGVKAADCDCLQNCIDANIIVEKFQVLKGTKSLLGSIGGLVIMKKYPQIRFQREVIFTLTDFFVSIGGTAGFFIGLSVLGVIEIIYFFSLRLFWFIFGNRN
;
A
#
# COMPACT_ATOMS: atom_id res chain seq x y z
N MET A 1 -20.67 26.73 51.37
CA MET A 1 -20.28 25.84 52.49
C MET A 1 -19.31 26.61 53.39
N SER A 2 -19.47 26.61 54.72
CA SER A 2 -18.48 27.24 55.61
C SER A 2 -17.17 26.45 55.59
N LEU A 3 -16.03 27.13 55.78
CA LEU A 3 -14.69 26.50 55.77
C LEU A 3 -14.59 25.33 56.78
N THR A 4 -15.28 25.45 57.90
CA THR A 4 -15.39 24.43 58.95
C THR A 4 -16.18 23.20 58.52
N LYS A 5 -17.32 23.37 57.82
CA LYS A 5 -18.10 22.24 57.28
C LYS A 5 -17.33 21.50 56.18
N ALA A 6 -16.63 22.24 55.33
CA ALA A 6 -15.76 21.66 54.29
C ALA A 6 -14.66 20.80 54.89
N ARG A 7 -14.00 21.30 55.94
CA ARG A 7 -12.94 20.60 56.65
C ARG A 7 -13.44 19.32 57.33
N SER A 8 -14.62 19.36 57.96
CA SER A 8 -15.25 18.17 58.56
C SER A 8 -15.51 17.09 57.52
N PHE A 9 -16.12 17.47 56.38
CA PHE A 9 -16.43 16.54 55.30
C PHE A 9 -15.18 15.86 54.71
N LEU A 10 -14.08 16.61 54.58
CA LEU A 10 -12.81 16.07 54.11
C LEU A 10 -12.17 15.10 55.11
N TYR A 11 -12.26 15.37 56.42
CA TYR A 11 -11.80 14.40 57.42
C TYR A 11 -12.64 13.12 57.42
N ASP A 12 -13.96 13.24 57.22
CA ASP A 12 -14.84 12.07 57.09
C ASP A 12 -14.48 11.25 55.85
N PHE A 13 -14.15 11.91 54.74
CA PHE A 13 -13.68 11.24 53.52
C PHE A 13 -12.34 10.53 53.76
N LEU A 14 -11.35 11.24 54.29
CA LEU A 14 -10.02 10.68 54.54
C LEU A 14 -10.06 9.51 55.52
N GLY A 15 -10.94 9.55 56.52
CA GLY A 15 -11.08 8.50 57.53
C GLY A 15 -11.85 7.27 57.05
N GLN A 16 -12.74 7.40 56.06
CA GLN A 16 -13.59 6.31 55.58
C GLN A 16 -13.17 5.76 54.21
N SER A 17 -12.33 6.48 53.46
CA SER A 17 -11.89 6.08 52.13
C SER A 17 -11.09 4.78 52.15
N GLY A 18 -11.38 3.90 51.19
CA GLY A 18 -10.56 2.71 50.91
C GLY A 18 -9.18 2.99 50.29
N ILE A 19 -8.82 4.26 50.05
CA ILE A 19 -7.50 4.62 49.50
C ILE A 19 -6.42 4.46 50.58
N HIS A 20 -5.37 3.72 50.26
CA HIS A 20 -4.24 3.52 51.16
C HIS A 20 -3.56 4.86 51.49
N GLY A 21 -3.27 5.06 52.77
CA GLY A 21 -2.60 6.28 53.25
C GLY A 21 -3.54 7.43 53.65
N PHE A 22 -4.75 7.51 53.10
CA PHE A 22 -5.66 8.65 53.38
C PHE A 22 -6.12 8.69 54.84
N ALA A 23 -6.39 7.52 55.43
CA ALA A 23 -6.76 7.40 56.84
C ALA A 23 -5.67 7.96 57.78
N TYR A 24 -4.39 7.83 57.43
CA TYR A 24 -3.27 8.34 58.24
C TYR A 24 -3.12 9.86 58.14
N ILE A 25 -3.51 10.48 57.01
CA ILE A 25 -3.58 11.94 56.91
C ILE A 25 -4.75 12.50 57.75
N GLY A 26 -5.90 11.82 57.70
CA GLY A 26 -7.11 12.22 58.40
C GLY A 26 -7.09 12.03 59.91
N ASN A 27 -6.19 11.17 60.43
CA ASN A 27 -6.15 10.82 61.85
C ASN A 27 -5.59 11.97 62.72
N SER A 28 -6.44 12.52 63.59
CA SER A 28 -6.10 13.61 64.51
C SER A 28 -5.08 13.23 65.59
N PHE A 29 -4.85 11.94 65.83
CA PHE A 29 -3.96 11.44 66.89
C PHE A 29 -2.49 11.31 66.46
N LEU A 30 -2.17 11.39 65.16
CA LEU A 30 -0.80 11.27 64.66
C LEU A 30 -0.04 12.61 64.72
N HIS A 31 1.28 12.53 64.93
CA HIS A 31 2.15 13.70 64.94
C HIS A 31 2.26 14.34 63.55
N ILE A 32 2.51 15.64 63.51
CA ILE A 32 2.61 16.40 62.25
C ILE A 32 3.69 15.81 61.32
N ILE A 33 4.81 15.36 61.87
CA ILE A 33 5.92 14.74 61.11
C ILE A 33 5.46 13.45 60.42
N GLU A 34 4.70 12.60 61.12
CA GLU A 34 4.17 11.35 60.55
C GLU A 34 3.18 11.62 59.43
N ARG A 35 2.34 12.66 59.57
CA ARG A 35 1.40 13.07 58.52
C ARG A 35 2.12 13.60 57.28
N ILE A 36 3.21 14.36 57.46
CA ILE A 36 4.04 14.84 56.35
C ILE A 36 4.71 13.66 55.63
N LEU A 37 5.19 12.67 56.38
CA LEU A 37 5.78 11.45 55.81
C LEU A 37 4.76 10.67 54.98
N TRP A 38 3.55 10.43 55.51
CA TRP A 38 2.48 9.76 54.77
C TRP A 38 2.04 10.56 53.53
N LEU A 39 1.95 11.88 53.64
CA LEU A 39 1.68 12.75 52.50
C LEU A 39 2.76 12.61 51.41
N GLY A 40 4.04 12.60 51.80
CA GLY A 40 5.15 12.39 50.86
C GLY A 40 5.10 11.03 50.15
N LEU A 41 4.78 9.97 50.89
CA LEU A 41 4.61 8.62 50.33
C LEU A 41 3.44 8.54 49.34
N ILE A 42 2.31 9.18 49.66
CA ILE A 42 1.15 9.25 48.75
C ILE A 42 1.48 10.02 47.48
N VAL A 43 2.17 11.16 47.59
CA VAL A 43 2.59 11.94 46.42
C VAL A 43 3.53 11.14 45.53
N ALA A 44 4.50 10.43 46.12
CA ALA A 44 5.39 9.55 45.38
C ALA A 44 4.62 8.39 44.71
N ALA A 45 3.70 7.75 45.44
CA ALA A 45 2.85 6.68 44.90
C ALA A 45 1.96 7.15 43.75
N LEU A 46 1.36 8.34 43.86
CA LEU A 46 0.57 8.97 42.79
C LEU A 46 1.44 9.28 41.57
N TYR A 47 2.65 9.80 41.77
CA TYR A 47 3.59 10.08 40.70
C TYR A 47 3.95 8.81 39.91
N PHE A 48 4.42 7.75 40.60
CA PHE A 48 4.76 6.50 39.93
C PHE A 48 3.55 5.82 39.29
N CYS A 49 2.37 5.91 39.92
CA CYS A 49 1.13 5.39 39.33
C CYS A 49 0.77 6.12 38.02
N ALA A 50 0.89 7.45 38.00
CA ALA A 50 0.61 8.25 36.82
C ALA A 50 1.62 7.96 35.69
N GLU A 51 2.91 7.91 36.01
CA GLU A 51 3.97 7.65 35.05
C GLU A 51 3.82 6.28 34.38
N LEU A 52 3.62 5.22 35.17
CA LEU A 52 3.44 3.86 34.63
C LEU A 52 2.13 3.71 33.85
N SER A 53 1.08 4.43 34.24
CA SER A 53 -0.17 4.45 33.48
C SER A 53 0.00 5.16 32.13
N LEU A 54 0.81 6.22 32.09
CA LEU A 54 1.15 6.92 30.86
C LEU A 54 2.01 6.05 29.94
N GLU A 55 3.01 5.35 30.46
CA GLU A 55 3.81 4.37 29.71
C GLU A 55 2.94 3.25 29.12
N SER A 56 1.99 2.71 29.90
CA SER A 56 1.04 1.71 29.40
C SER A 56 0.11 2.27 28.31
N TRP A 57 -0.29 3.54 28.41
CA TRP A 57 -1.07 4.22 27.37
C TRP A 57 -0.25 4.41 26.09
N LEU A 58 0.99 4.88 26.20
CA LEU A 58 1.89 5.06 25.05
C LEU A 58 2.20 3.71 24.38
N ARG A 59 2.41 2.65 25.17
CA ARG A 59 2.58 1.29 24.67
C ARG A 59 1.35 0.81 23.90
N TYR A 60 0.15 1.08 24.39
CA TYR A 60 -1.09 0.75 23.68
C TYR A 60 -1.24 1.51 22.35
N LEU A 61 -0.82 2.78 22.31
CA LEU A 61 -0.94 3.59 21.10
C LEU A 61 0.11 3.28 20.03
N HIS A 62 1.35 2.98 20.43
CA HIS A 62 2.49 2.91 19.50
C HIS A 62 3.18 1.55 19.43
N HIS A 63 2.98 0.66 20.40
CA HIS A 63 3.70 -0.61 20.52
C HIS A 63 2.75 -1.78 20.87
N SER A 64 1.56 -1.77 20.27
CA SER A 64 0.56 -2.82 20.48
C SER A 64 0.79 -4.07 19.64
N THR A 65 1.65 -4.01 18.62
CA THR A 65 1.87 -5.12 17.67
C THR A 65 3.31 -5.60 17.64
N VAL A 66 3.50 -6.89 17.30
CA VAL A 66 4.80 -7.51 17.03
C VAL A 66 4.71 -8.34 15.76
N VAL A 67 5.84 -8.54 15.09
CA VAL A 67 5.97 -9.54 14.02
C VAL A 67 6.56 -10.81 14.64
N SER A 68 5.78 -11.88 14.67
CA SER A 68 6.22 -13.22 15.07
C SER A 68 6.48 -14.09 13.82
N ILE A 69 7.15 -15.22 14.04
CA ILE A 69 7.43 -16.21 13.00
C ILE A 69 6.56 -17.43 13.25
N GLU A 70 5.71 -17.77 12.30
CA GLU A 70 4.94 -19.00 12.32
C GLU A 70 5.66 -20.09 11.50
N ARG A 71 5.60 -21.33 11.97
CA ARG A 71 6.32 -22.48 11.37
C ARG A 71 5.40 -23.63 10.93
N ASP A 72 4.09 -23.47 11.11
CA ASP A 72 3.05 -24.46 10.79
C ASP A 72 2.75 -24.55 9.28
N HIS A 73 3.81 -24.70 8.49
CA HIS A 73 3.84 -24.63 7.03
C HIS A 73 3.04 -25.72 6.31
N TYR A 74 2.55 -26.71 7.04
CA TYR A 74 1.66 -27.74 6.53
C TYR A 74 0.22 -27.24 6.32
N TYR A 75 -0.16 -26.12 6.94
CA TYR A 75 -1.56 -25.65 6.98
C TYR A 75 -1.84 -24.40 6.17
N TRP A 76 -0.82 -23.74 5.60
CA TRP A 76 -1.02 -22.56 4.78
C TRP A 76 -0.70 -22.80 3.31
N ASN A 77 -1.40 -22.03 2.48
CA ASN A 77 -1.14 -21.95 1.04
C ASN A 77 -0.35 -20.67 0.77
N THR A 78 0.78 -20.80 0.10
CA THR A 78 1.64 -19.67 -0.27
C THR A 78 1.26 -19.16 -1.65
N SER A 79 1.03 -17.86 -1.79
CA SER A 79 0.75 -17.25 -3.09
C SER A 79 2.01 -17.26 -3.97
N LEU A 80 1.81 -17.59 -5.26
CA LEU A 80 2.85 -17.42 -6.25
C LEU A 80 3.05 -15.92 -6.53
N PRO A 81 4.22 -15.49 -7.03
CA PRO A 81 4.46 -14.07 -7.29
C PRO A 81 3.58 -13.51 -8.41
N ALA A 82 3.29 -12.22 -8.36
CA ALA A 82 2.67 -11.47 -9.44
C ALA A 82 3.71 -11.05 -10.48
N LEU A 83 3.23 -10.87 -11.71
CA LEU A 83 4.00 -10.28 -12.80
C LEU A 83 3.29 -9.05 -13.35
N THR A 84 4.04 -7.97 -13.51
CA THR A 84 3.67 -6.87 -14.40
C THR A 84 4.56 -6.93 -15.64
N ILE A 85 3.94 -7.09 -16.80
CA ILE A 85 4.62 -7.31 -18.08
C ILE A 85 4.30 -6.14 -19.02
N CYS A 86 5.34 -5.42 -19.42
CA CYS A 86 5.24 -4.24 -20.26
C CYS A 86 5.79 -4.55 -21.66
N PRO A 87 4.96 -4.59 -22.71
CA PRO A 87 5.45 -4.74 -24.08
C PRO A 87 6.16 -3.47 -24.54
N MET A 88 7.25 -3.61 -25.30
CA MET A 88 8.00 -2.46 -25.81
C MET A 88 7.32 -1.78 -27.00
N THR A 89 6.46 -2.52 -27.72
CA THR A 89 5.53 -1.96 -28.70
C THR A 89 4.21 -1.65 -28.01
N ARG A 90 3.78 -0.38 -28.03
CA ARG A 90 2.60 0.10 -27.29
C ARG A 90 1.39 0.31 -28.17
N LEU A 91 1.59 0.89 -29.36
CA LEU A 91 0.50 1.28 -30.24
C LEU A 91 0.19 0.18 -31.25
N SER A 92 -1.11 0.00 -31.55
CA SER A 92 -1.53 -0.87 -32.63
C SER A 92 -1.42 -0.12 -33.96
N VAL A 93 -0.65 -0.69 -34.89
CA VAL A 93 -0.51 -0.15 -36.24
C VAL A 93 -1.87 -0.02 -36.94
N GLU A 94 -2.76 -1.01 -36.78
CA GLU A 94 -4.09 -1.00 -37.38
C GLU A 94 -4.96 0.16 -36.85
N LYS A 95 -4.97 0.36 -35.52
CA LYS A 95 -5.72 1.46 -34.90
C LYS A 95 -5.14 2.82 -35.28
N PHE A 96 -3.82 2.93 -35.31
CA PHE A 96 -3.12 4.14 -35.70
C PHE A 96 -3.39 4.50 -37.17
N ASP A 97 -3.39 3.51 -38.06
CA ASP A 97 -3.69 3.68 -39.47
C ASP A 97 -5.14 4.14 -39.68
N ALA A 98 -6.10 3.53 -38.97
CA ALA A 98 -7.49 3.96 -38.99
C ALA A 98 -7.67 5.41 -38.47
N TYR A 99 -6.97 5.76 -37.39
CA TYR A 99 -6.99 7.11 -36.82
C TYR A 99 -6.43 8.16 -37.79
N THR A 100 -5.25 7.89 -38.37
CA THR A 100 -4.57 8.81 -39.29
C THR A 100 -5.31 8.97 -40.61
N MET A 101 -5.89 7.89 -41.15
CA MET A 101 -6.75 7.94 -42.34
C MET A 101 -7.96 8.86 -42.11
N LYS A 102 -8.64 8.74 -40.96
CA LYS A 102 -9.78 9.61 -40.58
C LYS A 102 -9.38 11.08 -40.43
N LYS A 103 -8.12 11.35 -40.07
CA LYS A 103 -7.58 12.70 -39.86
C LYS A 103 -6.82 13.26 -41.07
N GLY A 104 -6.73 12.52 -42.17
CA GLY A 104 -6.04 12.94 -43.38
C GLY A 104 -4.52 13.06 -43.23
N ILE A 105 -3.90 12.28 -42.33
CA ILE A 105 -2.45 12.25 -42.12
C ILE A 105 -1.85 11.13 -42.97
N THR A 106 -0.94 11.46 -43.90
CA THR A 106 -0.36 10.48 -44.85
C THR A 106 1.14 10.71 -45.06
N GLY A 107 1.79 9.77 -45.75
CA GLY A 107 3.22 9.86 -46.12
C GLY A 107 4.15 9.98 -44.91
N ASP A 108 5.21 10.78 -45.06
CA ASP A 108 6.22 10.99 -44.01
C ASP A 108 5.65 11.57 -42.72
N GLU A 109 4.61 12.41 -42.82
CA GLU A 109 3.96 13.02 -41.65
C GLU A 109 3.35 11.94 -40.74
N LYS A 110 2.75 10.91 -41.35
CA LYS A 110 2.20 9.75 -40.63
C LYS A 110 3.31 8.98 -39.90
N GLN A 111 4.45 8.74 -40.56
CA GLN A 111 5.55 7.97 -39.97
C GLN A 111 6.21 8.71 -38.81
N ASP A 112 6.45 10.02 -38.96
CA ASP A 112 6.98 10.87 -37.91
C ASP A 112 6.04 10.93 -36.71
N PHE A 113 4.74 11.07 -36.97
CA PHE A 113 3.73 11.09 -35.91
C PHE A 113 3.64 9.74 -35.18
N PHE A 114 3.75 8.61 -35.90
CA PHE A 114 3.80 7.28 -35.29
C PHE A 114 5.02 7.15 -34.38
N ASN A 115 6.20 7.52 -34.87
CA ASN A 115 7.45 7.45 -34.12
C ASN A 115 7.39 8.32 -32.85
N PHE A 116 6.82 9.52 -32.93
CA PHE A 116 6.57 10.39 -31.78
C PHE A 116 5.64 9.71 -30.78
N MET A 117 4.43 9.29 -31.20
CA MET A 117 3.42 8.71 -30.32
C MET A 117 3.91 7.41 -29.65
N GLU A 118 4.60 6.55 -30.39
CA GLU A 118 5.18 5.31 -29.87
C GLU A 118 6.28 5.60 -28.84
N SER A 119 7.16 6.57 -29.11
CA SER A 119 8.20 6.97 -28.15
C SER A 119 7.62 7.63 -26.90
N LEU A 120 6.55 8.41 -27.04
CA LEU A 120 5.85 9.02 -25.91
C LEU A 120 5.16 7.95 -25.05
N ALA A 121 4.47 6.98 -25.69
CA ALA A 121 3.83 5.87 -25.00
C ALA A 121 4.81 4.95 -24.26
N ASN A 122 6.07 4.87 -24.73
CA ASN A 122 7.12 4.09 -24.11
C ASN A 122 8.06 4.92 -23.20
N SER A 123 7.73 6.19 -22.97
CA SER A 123 8.55 7.08 -22.13
C SER A 123 8.27 6.88 -20.63
N THR A 124 9.33 6.88 -19.85
CA THR A 124 9.37 6.64 -18.40
C THR A 124 10.36 7.63 -17.76
N TYR A 125 10.49 7.59 -16.44
CA TYR A 125 11.51 8.36 -15.71
C TYR A 125 12.96 8.09 -16.15
N ILE A 126 13.22 7.02 -16.90
CA ILE A 126 14.58 6.62 -17.32
C ILE A 126 14.95 7.17 -18.71
N ASN A 127 13.97 7.43 -19.58
CA ASN A 127 14.22 7.67 -21.01
C ASN A 127 13.42 8.86 -21.59
N PHE A 128 13.02 9.82 -20.76
CA PHE A 128 12.32 11.01 -21.25
C PHE A 128 13.14 11.83 -22.25
N ASP A 129 14.47 11.80 -22.18
CA ASP A 129 15.39 12.43 -23.14
C ASP A 129 15.33 11.80 -24.54
N GLN A 130 14.85 10.55 -24.64
CA GLN A 130 14.79 9.77 -25.88
C GLN A 130 13.46 9.90 -26.64
N ILE A 131 12.53 10.74 -26.17
CA ILE A 131 11.28 11.00 -26.88
C ILE A 131 11.62 11.53 -28.28
N LYS A 132 11.13 10.85 -29.31
CA LYS A 132 11.37 11.25 -30.70
C LYS A 132 10.50 12.43 -31.04
N ASN A 133 11.08 13.54 -31.49
CA ASN A 133 10.34 14.72 -31.93
C ASN A 133 10.78 15.17 -33.32
N SER A 134 9.84 15.72 -34.09
CA SER A 134 10.11 16.36 -35.39
C SER A 134 9.18 17.55 -35.61
N SER A 135 9.59 18.50 -36.46
CA SER A 135 8.75 19.65 -36.82
C SER A 135 7.41 19.22 -37.46
N LYS A 136 7.39 18.06 -38.16
CA LYS A 136 6.17 17.47 -38.71
C LYS A 136 5.25 16.98 -37.59
N SER A 137 5.78 16.26 -36.59
CA SER A 137 4.97 15.81 -35.43
C SER A 137 4.37 16.98 -34.65
N ASP A 138 5.12 18.08 -34.45
CA ASP A 138 4.61 19.30 -33.82
C ASP A 138 3.49 19.97 -34.62
N ALA A 139 3.61 19.99 -35.95
CA ALA A 139 2.57 20.50 -36.84
C ALA A 139 1.28 19.67 -36.72
N VAL A 140 1.39 18.34 -36.63
CA VAL A 140 0.25 17.43 -36.41
C VAL A 140 -0.42 17.72 -35.06
N LEU A 141 0.35 17.82 -33.97
CA LEU A 141 -0.18 18.13 -32.64
C LEU A 141 -0.96 19.44 -32.64
N LYS A 142 -0.42 20.49 -33.25
CA LYS A 142 -1.08 21.80 -33.40
C LYS A 142 -2.34 21.71 -34.27
N ARG A 143 -2.26 21.03 -35.42
CA ARG A 143 -3.39 20.87 -36.36
C ARG A 143 -4.55 20.11 -35.73
N LEU A 144 -4.26 19.08 -34.95
CA LEU A 144 -5.25 18.26 -34.26
C LEU A 144 -5.65 18.79 -32.88
N LYS A 145 -5.02 19.88 -32.40
CA LYS A 145 -5.22 20.47 -31.07
C LYS A 145 -5.03 19.45 -29.93
N ILE A 146 -4.05 18.56 -30.08
CA ILE A 146 -3.72 17.56 -29.06
C ILE A 146 -2.89 18.25 -27.99
N ASN A 147 -3.45 18.38 -26.79
CA ASN A 147 -2.78 18.99 -25.64
C ASN A 147 -2.23 17.91 -24.69
N PRO A 148 -1.35 18.26 -23.73
CA PRO A 148 -0.80 17.29 -22.79
C PRO A 148 -1.83 16.42 -22.05
N PRO A 149 -3.01 16.93 -21.64
CA PRO A 149 -4.05 16.09 -21.04
C PRO A 149 -4.63 15.02 -21.98
N ASP A 150 -4.51 15.19 -23.30
CA ASP A 150 -5.04 14.26 -24.29
C ASP A 150 -4.06 13.10 -24.57
N TYR A 151 -2.78 13.21 -24.18
CA TYR A 151 -1.74 12.24 -24.54
C TYR A 151 -2.10 10.82 -24.09
N LEU A 152 -2.40 10.62 -22.81
CA LEU A 152 -2.69 9.30 -22.27
C LEU A 152 -3.97 8.71 -22.85
N ARG A 153 -5.01 9.53 -23.05
CA ARG A 153 -6.26 9.08 -23.66
C ARG A 153 -6.06 8.65 -25.12
N LEU A 154 -5.29 9.42 -25.88
CA LEU A 154 -4.96 9.07 -27.26
C LEU A 154 -4.11 7.81 -27.32
N ILE A 155 -3.11 7.66 -26.45
CA ILE A 155 -2.30 6.44 -26.34
C ILE A 155 -3.21 5.24 -26.03
N TYR A 156 -4.11 5.37 -25.05
CA TYR A 156 -5.06 4.31 -24.69
C TYR A 156 -5.97 3.91 -25.86
N ASP A 157 -6.54 4.88 -26.57
CA ASP A 157 -7.43 4.61 -27.71
C ASP A 157 -6.69 3.88 -28.85
N LEU A 158 -5.41 4.22 -29.06
CA LEU A 158 -4.52 3.64 -30.07
C LEU A 158 -3.85 2.32 -29.63
N THR A 159 -3.81 2.03 -28.34
CA THR A 159 -3.32 0.75 -27.81
C THR A 159 -4.41 -0.30 -27.92
N GLU A 160 -4.05 -1.49 -28.41
CA GLU A 160 -4.94 -2.65 -28.41
C GLU A 160 -4.80 -3.42 -27.09
N ASP A 161 -5.93 -3.88 -26.56
CA ASP A 161 -5.93 -4.73 -25.38
C ASP A 161 -5.64 -6.18 -25.77
N LEU A 162 -4.40 -6.61 -25.54
CA LEU A 162 -3.91 -7.92 -25.95
C LEU A 162 -4.59 -9.09 -25.20
N THR A 163 -5.28 -8.81 -24.09
CA THR A 163 -6.08 -9.84 -23.38
C THR A 163 -7.42 -10.12 -24.08
N ARG A 164 -7.87 -9.18 -24.93
CA ARG A 164 -9.18 -9.21 -25.62
C ARG A 164 -9.06 -9.20 -27.14
N LYS A 165 -7.87 -9.45 -27.68
CA LYS A 165 -7.64 -9.44 -29.14
C LYS A 165 -8.63 -10.38 -29.85
N ASP A 166 -9.38 -9.84 -30.81
CA ASP A 166 -10.33 -10.62 -31.60
C ASP A 166 -9.55 -11.64 -32.46
N GLY A 167 -9.90 -12.93 -32.32
CA GLY A 167 -9.22 -14.03 -33.00
C GLY A 167 -9.03 -15.28 -32.14
N ASN A 168 -8.16 -16.19 -32.61
CA ASN A 168 -7.81 -17.42 -31.88
C ASN A 168 -7.24 -17.11 -30.50
N VAL A 169 -7.64 -17.89 -29.50
CA VAL A 169 -7.18 -17.75 -28.10
C VAL A 169 -5.65 -17.77 -28.02
N GLU A 170 -4.98 -18.48 -28.93
CA GLU A 170 -3.52 -18.61 -29.04
C GLU A 170 -2.77 -17.29 -29.22
N HIS A 171 -3.44 -16.24 -29.70
CA HIS A 171 -2.83 -14.91 -29.89
C HIS A 171 -3.11 -13.95 -28.74
N LYS A 172 -3.86 -14.37 -27.71
CA LYS A 172 -4.20 -13.54 -26.56
C LYS A 172 -3.11 -13.62 -25.51
N VAL A 173 -2.80 -12.46 -24.91
CA VAL A 173 -1.98 -12.42 -23.70
C VAL A 173 -2.76 -13.08 -22.57
N ARG A 174 -2.19 -14.14 -22.01
CA ARG A 174 -2.86 -14.94 -20.98
C ARG A 174 -1.84 -15.61 -20.07
N ASN A 175 -2.29 -15.89 -18.86
CA ASN A 175 -1.58 -16.74 -17.93
C ASN A 175 -2.32 -18.07 -17.77
N VAL A 176 -1.59 -19.18 -17.91
CA VAL A 176 -2.16 -20.53 -17.90
C VAL A 176 -1.29 -21.49 -17.09
N ASN A 177 -1.97 -22.33 -16.32
CA ASN A 177 -1.42 -23.54 -15.74
C ASN A 177 -2.31 -24.70 -16.19
N ASN A 178 -1.80 -25.53 -17.10
CA ASN A 178 -2.55 -26.64 -17.69
C ASN A 178 -3.87 -26.18 -18.36
N ARG A 179 -5.02 -26.46 -17.72
CA ARG A 179 -6.36 -26.08 -18.20
C ARG A 179 -7.00 -24.95 -17.37
N GLU A 180 -6.27 -24.44 -16.39
CA GLU A 180 -6.71 -23.36 -15.51
C GLU A 180 -6.03 -22.05 -15.93
N PHE A 181 -6.75 -20.94 -15.82
CA PHE A 181 -6.28 -19.63 -16.23
C PHE A 181 -6.10 -18.73 -15.03
N ILE A 182 -5.10 -17.85 -15.11
CA ILE A 182 -4.88 -16.79 -14.14
C ILE A 182 -5.26 -15.48 -14.80
N LYS A 183 -6.02 -14.65 -14.07
CA LYS A 183 -6.52 -13.38 -14.56
C LYS A 183 -5.35 -12.46 -14.88
N THR A 184 -5.35 -11.96 -16.11
CA THR A 184 -4.40 -10.96 -16.59
C THR A 184 -5.19 -9.73 -17.00
N THR A 185 -4.78 -8.56 -16.52
CA THR A 185 -5.51 -7.29 -16.72
C THR A 185 -4.57 -6.24 -17.27
N GLN A 186 -5.05 -5.45 -18.24
CA GLN A 186 -4.33 -4.29 -18.74
C GLN A 186 -4.35 -3.17 -17.69
N VAL A 187 -3.18 -2.83 -17.15
CA VAL A 187 -3.01 -1.85 -16.06
C VAL A 187 -2.24 -0.62 -16.54
N LEU A 188 -2.59 0.54 -15.98
CA LEU A 188 -1.85 1.77 -16.21
C LEU A 188 -0.74 1.90 -15.17
N THR A 189 0.44 2.28 -15.64
CA THR A 189 1.63 2.30 -14.80
C THR A 189 2.59 3.42 -15.22
N GLU A 190 3.64 3.63 -14.44
CA GLU A 190 4.74 4.56 -14.77
C GLU A 190 5.64 4.09 -15.92
N TYR A 191 5.45 2.84 -16.39
CA TYR A 191 6.00 2.31 -17.64
C TYR A 191 4.97 2.36 -18.78
N GLY A 192 3.88 3.10 -18.62
CA GLY A 192 2.76 3.15 -19.56
C GLY A 192 1.78 1.99 -19.37
N ILE A 193 1.11 1.59 -20.45
CA ILE A 193 0.10 0.53 -20.42
C ILE A 193 0.77 -0.84 -20.44
N CYS A 194 0.61 -1.60 -19.35
CA CYS A 194 1.22 -2.93 -19.14
C CYS A 194 0.14 -3.97 -18.79
N TYR A 195 0.55 -5.20 -18.50
CA TYR A 195 -0.33 -6.31 -18.16
C TYR A 195 0.08 -6.90 -16.82
N ALA A 196 -0.79 -6.77 -15.81
CA ALA A 196 -0.59 -7.39 -14.50
C ALA A 196 -1.33 -8.72 -14.44
N SER A 197 -0.65 -9.74 -13.93
CA SER A 197 -1.20 -11.08 -13.72
C SER A 197 -0.91 -11.56 -12.31
N ASN A 198 -1.78 -12.45 -11.81
CA ASN A 198 -1.63 -13.06 -10.49
C ASN A 198 -1.58 -12.01 -9.36
N ASN A 199 -2.45 -10.99 -9.45
CA ASN A 199 -2.39 -9.78 -8.64
C ASN A 199 -3.80 -9.33 -8.21
N TYR A 200 -3.99 -9.04 -6.92
CA TYR A 200 -5.28 -8.61 -6.35
C TYR A 200 -5.67 -7.19 -6.75
N LEU A 201 -4.70 -6.30 -6.94
CA LEU A 201 -4.94 -4.87 -7.20
C LEU A 201 -5.21 -4.56 -8.69
N ALA A 202 -4.95 -5.51 -9.59
CA ALA A 202 -4.93 -5.28 -11.03
C ALA A 202 -6.25 -4.74 -11.62
N ILE A 203 -7.40 -5.06 -11.02
CA ILE A 203 -8.71 -4.57 -11.49
C ILE A 203 -8.85 -3.07 -11.20
N ASN A 204 -8.51 -2.65 -9.98
CA ASN A 204 -8.55 -1.25 -9.56
C ASN A 204 -7.53 -0.40 -10.31
N LEU A 205 -6.39 -0.99 -10.67
CA LEU A 205 -5.33 -0.35 -11.44
C LEU A 205 -5.49 -0.48 -12.97
N SER A 206 -6.61 -1.06 -13.42
CA SER A 206 -6.85 -1.22 -14.85
C SER A 206 -6.94 0.13 -15.56
N THR A 207 -6.43 0.20 -16.79
CA THR A 207 -6.39 1.48 -17.52
C THR A 207 -7.79 2.03 -17.76
N SER A 208 -8.79 1.16 -18.01
CA SER A 208 -10.18 1.56 -18.16
C SER A 208 -10.81 2.06 -16.86
N MET A 209 -10.40 1.51 -15.71
CA MET A 209 -10.87 1.97 -14.40
C MET A 209 -10.35 3.38 -14.13
N LEU A 210 -9.04 3.58 -14.25
CA LEU A 210 -8.39 4.85 -13.93
C LEU A 210 -8.75 5.99 -14.90
N LEU A 211 -9.03 5.70 -16.18
CA LEU A 211 -9.36 6.72 -17.18
C LEU A 211 -10.86 6.95 -17.38
N GLN A 212 -11.68 5.91 -17.22
CA GLN A 212 -13.09 5.95 -17.61
C GLN A 212 -14.04 5.59 -16.45
N ASN A 213 -13.49 5.27 -15.27
CA ASN A 213 -14.23 4.74 -14.12
C ASN A 213 -15.08 3.50 -14.49
N LYS A 214 -14.51 2.63 -15.34
CA LYS A 214 -15.15 1.41 -15.84
C LYS A 214 -14.29 0.19 -15.55
N ALA A 215 -14.88 -0.77 -14.85
CA ALA A 215 -14.26 -2.08 -14.65
C ALA A 215 -13.91 -2.73 -16.01
N PRO A 216 -12.76 -3.42 -16.10
CA PRO A 216 -12.34 -4.07 -17.33
C PRO A 216 -13.33 -5.19 -17.66
N LEU A 217 -13.79 -5.23 -18.91
CA LEU A 217 -14.69 -6.28 -19.38
C LEU A 217 -13.94 -7.61 -19.44
N VAL A 218 -14.44 -8.62 -18.73
CA VAL A 218 -13.89 -9.97 -18.81
C VAL A 218 -14.32 -10.62 -20.12
N ASP A 219 -13.35 -11.11 -20.89
CA ASP A 219 -13.58 -11.83 -22.15
C ASP A 219 -14.54 -13.01 -21.95
N SER A 220 -15.46 -13.20 -22.89
CA SER A 220 -16.44 -14.28 -22.87
C SER A 220 -15.81 -15.69 -22.76
N PHE A 221 -14.58 -15.86 -23.25
CA PHE A 221 -13.79 -17.07 -23.11
C PHE A 221 -13.60 -17.45 -21.64
N TYR A 222 -13.25 -16.48 -20.79
CA TYR A 222 -12.98 -16.72 -19.37
C TYR A 222 -14.23 -17.09 -18.56
N ARG A 223 -15.43 -16.86 -19.09
CA ARG A 223 -16.69 -17.29 -18.44
C ARG A 223 -16.91 -18.81 -18.47
N LYS A 224 -16.20 -19.52 -19.36
CA LYS A 224 -16.35 -20.97 -19.58
C LYS A 224 -15.22 -21.80 -18.99
N VAL A 225 -14.21 -21.16 -18.41
CA VAL A 225 -13.02 -21.81 -17.87
C VAL A 225 -12.80 -21.42 -16.42
N LYS A 226 -12.03 -22.21 -15.69
CA LYS A 226 -11.67 -21.90 -14.31
C LYS A 226 -10.63 -20.78 -14.29
N LEU A 227 -11.05 -19.62 -13.80
CA LEU A 227 -10.23 -18.42 -13.70
C LEU A 227 -9.87 -18.17 -12.23
N HIS A 228 -8.58 -18.06 -11.95
CA HIS A 228 -8.03 -17.69 -10.66
C HIS A 228 -7.59 -16.23 -10.69
N GLU A 229 -7.85 -15.48 -9.62
CA GLU A 229 -7.25 -14.15 -9.45
C GLU A 229 -5.79 -14.26 -9.07
N VAL A 230 -5.52 -15.13 -8.08
CA VAL A 230 -4.18 -15.48 -7.64
C VAL A 230 -4.05 -16.99 -7.50
N ARG A 231 -2.89 -17.52 -7.88
CA ARG A 231 -2.50 -18.91 -7.75
C ARG A 231 -1.73 -19.11 -6.46
N TYR A 232 -2.03 -20.21 -5.80
CA TYR A 232 -1.34 -20.65 -4.60
C TYR A 232 -0.70 -22.02 -4.84
N GLY A 233 0.26 -22.34 -3.97
CA GLY A 233 0.75 -23.70 -3.78
C GLY A 233 1.07 -23.96 -2.31
N ASN A 234 1.15 -25.24 -1.96
CA ASN A 234 1.61 -25.72 -0.66
C ASN A 234 2.65 -26.84 -0.83
N LEU A 235 3.23 -27.27 0.29
CA LEU A 235 4.25 -28.32 0.33
C LEU A 235 3.82 -29.63 -0.37
N PHE A 236 2.54 -29.96 -0.34
CA PHE A 236 1.99 -31.20 -0.90
C PHE A 236 1.66 -31.11 -2.40
N ASP A 237 1.60 -29.91 -2.96
CA ASP A 237 1.32 -29.70 -4.40
C ASP A 237 2.52 -30.03 -5.29
N GLY A 238 3.71 -30.23 -4.72
CA GLY A 238 4.94 -30.43 -5.47
C GLY A 238 5.34 -29.17 -6.24
N GLU A 239 5.73 -29.30 -7.50
CA GLU A 239 6.09 -28.16 -8.34
C GLU A 239 4.83 -27.45 -8.88
N VAL A 240 4.61 -26.20 -8.47
CA VAL A 240 3.52 -25.37 -9.00
C VAL A 240 4.11 -24.35 -9.97
N THR A 241 3.50 -24.27 -11.15
CA THR A 241 3.93 -23.36 -12.21
C THR A 241 2.79 -22.51 -12.74
N TYR A 242 3.13 -21.41 -13.41
CA TYR A 242 2.24 -20.83 -14.41
C TYR A 242 3.06 -20.21 -15.54
N SER A 243 2.49 -20.23 -16.73
CA SER A 243 3.10 -19.64 -17.91
C SER A 243 2.37 -18.38 -18.34
N PHE A 244 3.11 -17.35 -18.73
CA PHE A 244 2.56 -16.18 -19.42
C PHE A 244 2.97 -16.26 -20.90
N ILE A 245 2.05 -16.02 -21.82
CA ILE A 245 2.29 -16.14 -23.27
C ILE A 245 1.49 -15.09 -24.03
N GLY A 246 1.75 -14.94 -25.34
CA GLY A 246 0.95 -14.11 -26.25
C GLY A 246 1.55 -12.75 -26.62
N PHE A 247 2.78 -12.44 -26.20
CA PHE A 247 3.45 -11.18 -26.57
C PHE A 247 4.20 -11.34 -27.90
N LYS A 248 4.00 -10.44 -28.86
CA LYS A 248 4.68 -10.52 -30.17
C LYS A 248 6.04 -9.84 -30.19
N ASP A 249 6.19 -8.80 -29.39
CA ASP A 249 7.37 -7.94 -29.34
C ASP A 249 8.09 -8.06 -28.00
N ALA A 250 9.27 -7.44 -27.92
CA ALA A 250 10.09 -7.46 -26.71
C ALA A 250 9.27 -7.01 -25.50
N ILE A 251 9.52 -7.63 -24.34
CA ILE A 251 8.83 -7.34 -23.09
C ILE A 251 9.81 -7.00 -21.98
N THR A 252 9.38 -6.16 -21.05
CA THR A 252 10.01 -5.94 -19.75
C THR A 252 9.13 -6.50 -18.66
N ILE A 253 9.74 -7.14 -17.66
CA ILE A 253 9.01 -7.83 -16.58
C ILE A 253 9.39 -7.24 -15.23
N PHE A 254 8.39 -7.11 -14.39
CA PHE A 254 8.52 -6.81 -12.97
C PHE A 254 7.85 -7.94 -12.20
N MET A 255 8.57 -8.47 -11.22
CA MET A 255 8.05 -9.48 -10.32
C MET A 255 7.86 -8.86 -8.95
N HIS A 256 6.69 -9.08 -8.37
CA HIS A 256 6.31 -8.49 -7.09
C HIS A 256 5.29 -9.36 -6.35
N SER A 257 4.97 -8.97 -5.14
CA SER A 257 3.88 -9.58 -4.35
C SER A 257 2.53 -9.47 -5.08
N PRO A 258 1.64 -10.47 -4.94
CA PRO A 258 0.24 -10.37 -5.38
C PRO A 258 -0.55 -9.24 -4.73
N TYR A 259 -0.09 -8.72 -3.59
CA TYR A 259 -0.70 -7.63 -2.81
C TYR A 259 -0.08 -6.27 -3.12
N GLU A 260 0.83 -6.19 -4.09
CA GLU A 260 1.61 -4.99 -4.39
C GLU A 260 1.60 -4.72 -5.91
N THR A 261 2.05 -3.55 -6.34
CA THR A 261 2.30 -3.23 -7.76
C THR A 261 3.80 -3.20 -8.05
N MET A 262 4.19 -3.05 -9.31
CA MET A 262 5.61 -3.05 -9.67
C MET A 262 6.39 -1.88 -9.07
N ASN A 263 7.66 -2.12 -8.78
CA ASN A 263 8.62 -1.08 -8.46
C ASN A 263 9.39 -0.67 -9.74
N VAL A 264 9.19 0.57 -10.18
CA VAL A 264 9.79 1.13 -11.40
C VAL A 264 11.31 1.13 -11.41
N ALA A 265 11.95 1.17 -10.25
CA ALA A 265 13.42 1.19 -10.13
C ALA A 265 14.05 -0.21 -10.19
N ARG A 266 13.24 -1.28 -10.19
CA ARG A 266 13.71 -2.67 -10.11
C ARG A 266 13.13 -3.55 -11.25
N PRO A 267 13.34 -3.22 -12.54
CA PRO A 267 12.98 -4.11 -13.64
C PRO A 267 13.92 -5.34 -13.68
N ILE A 268 13.41 -6.50 -14.11
CA ILE A 268 14.24 -7.69 -14.37
C ILE A 268 15.09 -7.51 -15.65
N GLY A 269 14.63 -6.66 -16.57
CA GLY A 269 15.26 -6.40 -17.87
C GLY A 269 14.29 -6.62 -19.03
N TYR A 270 14.75 -6.32 -20.26
CA TYR A 270 13.99 -6.59 -21.46
C TYR A 270 14.48 -7.87 -22.16
N THR A 271 13.54 -8.60 -22.78
CA THR A 271 13.85 -9.81 -23.55
C THR A 271 13.07 -9.85 -24.86
N LYS A 272 13.60 -10.58 -25.85
CA LYS A 272 12.92 -10.97 -27.09
C LYS A 272 12.55 -12.45 -27.13
N ASP A 273 12.89 -13.17 -26.07
CA ASP A 273 12.78 -14.62 -25.91
C ASP A 273 12.07 -14.95 -24.59
N ALA A 274 11.72 -16.22 -24.38
CA ALA A 274 10.99 -16.61 -23.18
C ALA A 274 11.86 -16.58 -21.92
N TYR A 275 11.28 -16.23 -20.77
CA TYR A 275 11.95 -16.35 -19.48
C TYR A 275 11.53 -17.62 -18.74
N GLU A 276 12.43 -18.17 -17.94
CA GLU A 276 12.11 -19.14 -16.90
C GLU A 276 12.60 -18.60 -15.56
N PHE A 277 11.70 -18.54 -14.57
CA PHE A 277 11.96 -18.06 -13.22
C PHE A 277 11.74 -19.17 -12.20
N GLU A 278 12.72 -19.42 -11.34
CA GLU A 278 12.58 -20.22 -10.12
C GLU A 278 12.46 -19.25 -8.94
N THR A 279 11.35 -19.32 -8.22
CA THR A 279 10.95 -18.32 -7.22
C THR A 279 10.61 -18.96 -5.88
N LEU A 280 10.82 -18.18 -4.82
CA LEU A 280 10.39 -18.46 -3.45
C LEU A 280 9.60 -17.25 -2.95
N SER A 281 8.41 -17.48 -2.42
CA SER A 281 7.54 -16.46 -1.83
C SER A 281 7.50 -16.65 -0.33
N ILE A 282 7.79 -15.61 0.46
CA ILE A 282 7.66 -15.62 1.93
C ILE A 282 6.65 -14.56 2.32
N GLU A 283 5.49 -15.00 2.81
CA GLU A 283 4.39 -14.09 3.14
C GLU A 283 4.55 -13.45 4.53
N ILE A 284 4.05 -12.22 4.62
CA ILE A 284 3.76 -11.54 5.87
C ILE A 284 2.27 -11.24 5.93
N ILE A 285 1.60 -11.82 6.93
CA ILE A 285 0.17 -11.67 7.13
C ILE A 285 -0.11 -10.91 8.42
N THR A 286 -1.30 -10.34 8.53
CA THR A 286 -1.79 -9.69 9.74
C THR A 286 -2.90 -10.53 10.33
N SER A 287 -2.85 -10.79 11.64
CA SER A 287 -3.87 -11.58 12.32
C SER A 287 -5.25 -10.88 12.24
N LYS A 288 -6.34 -11.63 12.36
CA LYS A 288 -7.69 -11.06 12.19
C LYS A 288 -8.04 -10.07 13.28
N GLU A 289 -7.48 -10.26 14.48
CA GLU A 289 -7.73 -9.43 15.66
C GLU A 289 -7.20 -8.00 15.49
N ILE A 290 -6.20 -7.78 14.62
CA ILE A 290 -5.63 -6.45 14.34
C ILE A 290 -6.26 -5.74 13.14
N GLN A 291 -7.05 -6.45 12.33
CA GLN A 291 -7.63 -5.88 11.12
C GLN A 291 -8.49 -4.65 11.44
N ASP A 292 -9.21 -4.67 12.56
CA ASP A 292 -10.12 -3.60 12.98
C ASP A 292 -9.47 -2.49 13.80
N THR A 293 -8.16 -2.56 14.06
CA THR A 293 -7.44 -1.51 14.81
C THR A 293 -7.19 -0.25 13.96
N PHE A 294 -6.69 0.82 14.55
CA PHE A 294 -6.31 2.01 13.78
C PHE A 294 -4.99 1.79 13.02
N VAL A 295 -4.87 2.35 11.81
CA VAL A 295 -3.64 2.32 10.98
C VAL A 295 -2.40 2.72 11.81
N SER A 296 -2.52 3.77 12.62
CA SER A 296 -1.41 4.29 13.44
C SER A 296 -0.96 3.33 14.54
N GLN A 297 -1.85 2.46 15.05
CA GLN A 297 -1.53 1.46 16.06
C GLN A 297 -0.85 0.23 15.45
N ARG A 298 -1.32 -0.23 14.29
CA ARG A 298 -0.75 -1.41 13.62
C ARG A 298 0.49 -1.14 12.78
N GLY A 299 0.74 0.11 12.37
CA GLY A 299 1.91 0.50 11.58
C GLY A 299 1.92 -0.04 10.13
N CYS A 300 0.76 -0.44 9.62
CA CYS A 300 0.56 -0.94 8.25
C CYS A 300 -0.83 -0.56 7.73
N ARG A 301 -1.02 -0.63 6.42
CA ARG A 301 -2.32 -0.39 5.75
C ARG A 301 -2.78 -1.59 4.95
N PHE A 302 -4.09 -1.83 4.92
CA PHE A 302 -4.72 -2.74 3.97
C PHE A 302 -5.04 -2.01 2.66
N ASP A 303 -5.28 -2.77 1.59
CA ASP A 303 -5.53 -2.24 0.25
C ASP A 303 -6.80 -1.39 0.15
N TRP A 304 -7.82 -1.67 0.97
CA TRP A 304 -9.04 -0.86 1.03
C TRP A 304 -8.93 0.40 1.89
N GLU A 305 -7.79 0.66 2.54
CA GLU A 305 -7.57 1.81 3.45
C GLU A 305 -6.75 2.93 2.80
N SER A 306 -7.04 3.18 1.52
CA SER A 306 -6.35 4.19 0.72
C SER A 306 -6.60 5.59 1.25
N ASP A 307 -5.51 6.29 1.55
CA ASP A 307 -5.43 7.74 1.77
C ASP A 307 -4.81 8.47 0.57
N LEU A 308 -4.57 7.74 -0.52
CA LEU A 308 -3.98 8.23 -1.77
C LEU A 308 -5.00 9.08 -2.55
N LYS A 309 -4.51 10.08 -3.29
CA LYS A 309 -5.35 11.07 -4.00
C LYS A 309 -5.70 10.69 -5.44
N HIS A 310 -4.88 9.85 -6.05
CA HIS A 310 -4.93 9.43 -7.44
C HIS A 310 -5.25 7.94 -7.59
N PHE A 311 -5.24 7.16 -6.50
CA PHE A 311 -5.54 5.73 -6.49
C PHE A 311 -6.56 5.37 -5.41
N SER A 312 -7.58 4.59 -5.80
CA SER A 312 -8.64 4.15 -4.87
C SER A 312 -8.22 3.04 -3.92
N VAL A 313 -7.07 2.40 -4.16
CA VAL A 313 -6.52 1.30 -3.35
C VAL A 313 -5.13 1.66 -2.86
N TYR A 314 -4.80 1.21 -1.66
CA TYR A 314 -3.50 1.39 -1.08
C TYR A 314 -2.55 0.26 -1.46
N SER A 315 -1.33 0.63 -1.78
CA SER A 315 -0.18 -0.24 -1.61
C SER A 315 1.04 0.63 -1.39
N LYS A 316 2.10 0.10 -0.80
CA LYS A 316 3.31 0.87 -0.57
C LYS A 316 3.89 1.42 -1.88
N ASN A 317 3.94 0.62 -2.95
CA ASN A 317 4.49 1.12 -4.22
C ASN A 317 3.58 2.17 -4.90
N LEU A 318 2.25 2.11 -4.71
CA LEU A 318 1.34 3.17 -5.16
C LEU A 318 1.56 4.47 -4.36
N CYS A 319 1.74 4.38 -3.04
CA CYS A 319 2.10 5.53 -2.21
C CYS A 319 3.43 6.16 -2.66
N MET A 320 4.45 5.34 -2.92
CA MET A 320 5.72 5.83 -3.48
C MET A 320 5.54 6.47 -4.86
N SER A 321 4.62 5.97 -5.68
CA SER A 321 4.26 6.54 -6.98
C SER A 321 3.66 7.94 -6.85
N GLU A 322 2.74 8.15 -5.89
CA GLU A 322 2.23 9.49 -5.58
C GLU A 322 3.29 10.43 -5.01
N CYS A 323 4.18 9.91 -4.14
CA CYS A 323 5.30 10.70 -3.65
C CYS A 323 6.19 11.17 -4.81
N ARG A 324 6.48 10.28 -5.77
CA ARG A 324 7.26 10.61 -6.99
C ARG A 324 6.54 11.62 -7.87
N LEU A 325 5.23 11.48 -8.05
CA LEU A 325 4.38 12.42 -8.76
C LEU A 325 4.46 13.82 -8.12
N GLU A 326 4.37 13.91 -6.79
CA GLU A 326 4.49 15.18 -6.07
C GLU A 326 5.88 15.79 -6.18
N LEU A 327 6.94 14.98 -6.14
CA LEU A 327 8.31 15.43 -6.40
C LEU A 327 8.47 15.96 -7.83
N ALA A 328 7.93 15.26 -8.83
CA ALA A 328 7.94 15.71 -10.22
C ALA A 328 7.21 17.06 -10.37
N PHE A 329 6.07 17.22 -9.71
CA PHE A 329 5.35 18.48 -9.69
C PHE A 329 6.14 19.59 -8.98
N LYS A 330 6.81 19.31 -7.87
CA LYS A 330 7.61 20.29 -7.12
C LYS A 330 8.85 20.75 -7.90
N ARG A 331 9.54 19.84 -8.60
CA ARG A 331 10.78 20.12 -9.33
C ARG A 331 10.53 20.67 -10.73
N CYS A 332 9.61 20.07 -11.46
CA CYS A 332 9.33 20.39 -12.85
C CYS A 332 8.00 21.12 -13.07
N GLY A 333 7.18 21.39 -12.04
CA GLY A 333 5.94 22.17 -12.16
C GLY A 333 4.84 21.49 -12.99
N CYS A 334 4.96 20.21 -13.28
CA CYS A 334 3.98 19.42 -14.02
C CYS A 334 4.21 17.93 -13.75
N ILE A 335 3.22 17.09 -14.05
CA ILE A 335 3.30 15.63 -13.89
C ILE A 335 3.40 14.92 -15.25
N PRO A 336 4.11 13.78 -15.33
CA PRO A 336 4.08 12.91 -16.50
C PRO A 336 2.67 12.50 -16.93
N HIS A 337 2.52 12.26 -18.23
CA HIS A 337 1.22 11.98 -18.84
C HIS A 337 0.60 10.65 -18.41
N PHE A 338 1.39 9.68 -17.93
CA PHE A 338 0.92 8.35 -17.57
C PHE A 338 0.27 8.23 -16.18
N TYR A 339 0.18 9.32 -15.40
CA TYR A 339 -0.51 9.29 -14.12
C TYR A 339 -2.01 9.57 -14.26
N PRO A 340 -2.87 8.88 -13.49
CA PRO A 340 -4.25 9.32 -13.30
C PRO A 340 -4.26 10.70 -12.63
N ASN A 341 -5.12 11.62 -13.10
CA ASN A 341 -5.09 13.02 -12.69
C ASN A 341 -6.41 13.49 -12.07
N GLU A 342 -6.83 12.85 -10.99
CA GLU A 342 -8.10 13.18 -10.31
C GLU A 342 -8.08 14.58 -9.67
N VAL A 343 -6.91 15.03 -9.22
CA VAL A 343 -6.73 16.35 -8.55
C VAL A 343 -6.53 17.51 -9.54
N GLY A 344 -6.46 17.24 -10.85
CA GLY A 344 -6.34 18.28 -11.88
C GLY A 344 -4.99 19.00 -11.93
N LYS A 345 -3.88 18.31 -11.62
CA LYS A 345 -2.51 18.85 -11.78
C LYS A 345 -2.18 19.08 -13.26
N THR A 346 -1.29 20.02 -13.55
CA THR A 346 -0.88 20.29 -14.93
C THR A 346 -0.03 19.15 -15.51
N ILE A 347 -0.46 18.58 -16.63
CA ILE A 347 0.27 17.51 -17.32
C ILE A 347 1.40 18.12 -18.18
N CYS A 348 2.58 17.51 -18.14
CA CYS A 348 3.76 18.00 -18.83
C CYS A 348 3.62 17.91 -20.35
N HIS A 349 3.97 19.00 -21.05
CA HIS A 349 4.28 18.93 -22.47
C HIS A 349 5.54 18.09 -22.70
N TYR A 350 5.61 17.36 -23.82
CA TYR A 350 6.71 16.42 -24.08
C TYR A 350 8.10 17.09 -24.05
N GLN A 351 8.21 18.33 -24.52
CA GLN A 351 9.45 19.12 -24.47
C GLN A 351 9.95 19.34 -23.04
N LYS A 352 9.03 19.49 -22.08
CA LYS A 352 9.39 19.66 -20.66
C LYS A 352 9.78 18.33 -20.03
N LEU A 353 9.19 17.22 -20.47
CA LEU A 353 9.64 15.87 -20.12
C LEU A 353 11.10 15.69 -20.52
N MET A 354 11.46 16.00 -21.78
CA MET A 354 12.82 15.86 -22.30
C MET A 354 13.85 16.76 -21.61
N THR A 355 13.47 17.97 -21.19
CA THR A 355 14.44 18.98 -20.72
C THR A 355 14.62 19.02 -19.21
N CYS A 356 13.57 18.72 -18.42
CA CYS A 356 13.60 18.82 -16.97
C CYS A 356 13.88 17.47 -16.28
N PHE A 357 13.17 16.42 -16.69
CA PHE A 357 13.17 15.15 -15.94
C PHE A 357 14.51 14.41 -15.93
N PRO A 358 15.28 14.35 -17.03
CA PRO A 358 16.58 13.67 -17.03
C PRO A 358 17.57 14.21 -15.99
N ARG A 359 17.46 15.49 -15.62
CA ARG A 359 18.33 16.12 -14.60
C ARG A 359 18.07 15.61 -13.18
N TYR A 360 16.88 15.09 -12.93
CA TYR A 360 16.41 14.63 -11.61
C TYR A 360 16.05 13.14 -11.63
N GLN A 361 16.59 12.39 -12.59
CA GLN A 361 16.28 10.97 -12.77
C GLN A 361 16.58 10.16 -11.49
N GLU A 362 17.74 10.37 -10.86
CA GLU A 362 18.11 9.68 -9.62
C GLU A 362 17.16 10.04 -8.46
N LEU A 363 16.77 11.32 -8.34
CA LEU A 363 15.78 11.76 -7.35
C LEU A 363 14.43 11.06 -7.55
N PHE A 364 13.97 10.90 -8.78
CA PHE A 364 12.70 10.24 -9.03
C PHE A 364 12.75 8.72 -8.81
N LEU A 365 13.87 8.06 -9.13
CA LEU A 365 13.98 6.60 -9.01
C LEU A 365 14.34 6.13 -7.60
N GLU A 366 15.29 6.82 -6.94
CA GLU A 366 15.86 6.41 -5.66
C GLU A 366 15.43 7.32 -4.49
N PHE A 367 14.67 8.39 -4.74
CA PHE A 367 14.25 9.38 -3.72
C PHE A 367 15.42 10.06 -3.01
N GLN A 368 16.59 10.07 -3.65
CA GLN A 368 17.84 10.65 -3.15
C GLN A 368 18.32 11.75 -4.08
N GLU A 369 18.88 12.81 -3.50
CA GLU A 369 19.49 13.92 -4.24
C GLU A 369 20.82 14.26 -3.57
N GLU A 370 21.90 14.38 -4.35
CA GLU A 370 23.22 14.69 -3.82
C GLU A 370 23.19 16.00 -3.00
N GLY A 371 23.64 15.92 -1.74
CA GLY A 371 23.71 17.07 -0.84
C GLY A 371 22.39 17.49 -0.19
N VAL A 372 21.29 16.77 -0.41
CA VAL A 372 19.98 17.02 0.22
C VAL A 372 19.53 15.77 0.99
N LYS A 373 18.82 15.95 2.10
CA LYS A 373 18.16 14.82 2.79
C LYS A 373 17.19 14.13 1.81
N ALA A 374 17.18 12.80 1.82
CA ALA A 374 16.25 12.00 1.05
C ALA A 374 14.81 12.53 1.22
N ALA A 375 14.03 12.50 0.14
CA ALA A 375 12.66 12.96 0.19
C ALA A 375 11.87 12.14 1.23
N ASP A 376 11.25 12.83 2.17
CA ASP A 376 10.48 12.20 3.25
C ASP A 376 9.13 11.75 2.68
N CYS A 377 9.05 10.46 2.32
CA CYS A 377 7.82 9.82 1.87
C CYS A 377 7.29 8.93 3.00
N ASP A 378 6.26 9.39 3.71
CA ASP A 378 5.58 8.66 4.78
C ASP A 378 4.67 7.53 4.23
N CYS A 379 5.27 6.50 3.64
CA CYS A 379 4.57 5.33 3.10
C CYS A 379 4.67 4.13 4.04
N LEU A 380 3.55 3.76 4.65
CA LEU A 380 3.43 2.57 5.51
C LEU A 380 3.55 1.28 4.69
N GLN A 381 4.02 0.20 5.32
CA GLN A 381 4.04 -1.11 4.68
C GLN A 381 2.61 -1.68 4.51
N ASN A 382 2.45 -2.62 3.59
CA ASN A 382 1.20 -3.36 3.46
C ASN A 382 1.02 -4.31 4.65
N CYS A 383 -0.21 -4.42 5.16
CA CYS A 383 -0.55 -5.35 6.21
C CYS A 383 -0.53 -6.81 5.73
N ILE A 384 -0.78 -7.05 4.45
CA ILE A 384 -0.62 -8.35 3.81
C ILE A 384 0.34 -8.16 2.66
N ASP A 385 1.42 -8.94 2.64
CA ASP A 385 2.42 -8.84 1.59
C ASP A 385 3.19 -10.15 1.42
N ALA A 386 4.01 -10.22 0.37
CA ALA A 386 4.89 -11.34 0.10
C ALA A 386 6.26 -10.84 -0.35
N ASN A 387 7.31 -11.29 0.32
CA ASN A 387 8.67 -11.07 -0.15
C ASN A 387 9.01 -12.12 -1.20
N ILE A 388 9.18 -11.69 -2.44
CA ILE A 388 9.46 -12.56 -3.58
C ILE A 388 10.97 -12.61 -3.82
N ILE A 389 11.53 -13.81 -3.75
CA ILE A 389 12.93 -14.10 -4.00
C ILE A 389 13.04 -14.86 -5.32
N VAL A 390 13.75 -14.29 -6.29
CA VAL A 390 14.12 -15.00 -7.52
C VAL A 390 15.40 -15.78 -7.24
N GLU A 391 15.30 -17.09 -7.04
CA GLU A 391 16.46 -17.95 -6.77
C GLU A 391 17.30 -18.14 -8.03
N LYS A 392 16.64 -18.33 -9.18
CA LYS A 392 17.28 -18.46 -10.49
C LYS A 392 16.40 -17.88 -11.57
N PHE A 393 17.02 -17.34 -12.61
CA PHE A 393 16.32 -17.00 -13.84
C PHE A 393 17.20 -17.27 -15.06
N GLN A 394 16.57 -17.62 -16.17
CA GLN A 394 17.26 -17.81 -17.45
C GLN A 394 16.40 -17.37 -18.63
N VAL A 395 17.06 -16.98 -19.72
CA VAL A 395 16.42 -16.65 -21.00
C VAL A 395 16.53 -17.84 -21.94
N LEU A 396 15.38 -18.38 -22.34
CA LEU A 396 15.26 -19.50 -23.26
C LEU A 396 15.35 -18.99 -24.71
N LYS A 397 16.58 -18.90 -25.23
CA LYS A 397 16.86 -18.37 -26.57
C LYS A 397 16.20 -19.19 -27.67
N GLY A 398 15.57 -18.52 -28.64
CA GLY A 398 14.97 -19.17 -29.82
C GLY A 398 13.56 -19.70 -29.58
N THR A 399 13.05 -19.65 -28.35
CA THR A 399 11.71 -20.13 -28.00
C THR A 399 10.61 -19.35 -28.71
N LYS A 400 10.83 -18.08 -29.07
CA LYS A 400 9.87 -17.29 -29.85
C LYS A 400 9.51 -17.96 -31.18
N SER A 401 10.48 -18.56 -31.86
CA SER A 401 10.24 -19.25 -33.14
C SER A 401 9.44 -20.53 -32.97
N LEU A 402 9.50 -21.16 -31.79
CA LEU A 402 8.79 -22.39 -31.48
C LEU A 402 7.36 -22.13 -31.04
N LEU A 403 7.16 -21.14 -30.15
CA LEU A 403 5.85 -20.82 -29.56
C LEU A 403 5.04 -19.79 -30.36
N GLY A 404 5.65 -19.14 -31.36
CA GLY A 404 5.03 -18.05 -32.11
C GLY A 404 4.78 -16.77 -31.28
N SER A 405 5.16 -16.77 -30.00
CA SER A 405 5.03 -15.65 -29.08
C SER A 405 6.14 -15.67 -28.04
N ILE A 406 6.36 -14.50 -27.43
CA ILE A 406 7.21 -14.29 -26.26
C ILE A 406 6.35 -14.54 -25.02
N GLY A 407 6.97 -15.18 -24.04
CA GLY A 407 6.31 -15.61 -22.83
C GLY A 407 7.31 -16.03 -21.77
N GLY A 408 6.89 -16.91 -20.89
CA GLY A 408 7.78 -17.49 -19.91
C GLY A 408 7.05 -18.34 -18.90
N LEU A 409 7.82 -18.94 -18.02
CA LEU A 409 7.38 -19.87 -16.99
C LEU A 409 7.86 -19.36 -15.64
N VAL A 410 6.93 -19.28 -14.68
CA VAL A 410 7.24 -19.06 -13.27
C VAL A 410 7.06 -20.38 -12.56
N ILE A 411 8.07 -20.78 -11.81
CA ILE A 411 8.15 -22.04 -11.10
C ILE A 411 8.37 -21.77 -9.62
N MET A 412 7.59 -22.43 -8.78
CA MET A 412 7.82 -22.51 -7.34
C MET A 412 8.00 -23.97 -6.97
N LYS A 413 9.26 -24.34 -6.68
CA LYS A 413 9.65 -25.72 -6.30
C LYS A 413 9.78 -25.88 -4.78
N LYS A 414 10.15 -24.80 -4.10
CA LYS A 414 10.33 -24.75 -2.66
C LYS A 414 9.24 -23.88 -2.04
N TYR A 415 8.77 -24.33 -0.89
CA TYR A 415 7.79 -23.61 -0.10
C TYR A 415 8.45 -23.07 1.16
N PRO A 416 8.04 -21.88 1.61
CA PRO A 416 8.60 -21.30 2.82
C PRO A 416 8.18 -22.14 4.04
N GLN A 417 9.15 -22.53 4.87
CA GLN A 417 8.88 -23.20 6.15
C GLN A 417 8.50 -22.21 7.26
N ILE A 418 8.63 -20.92 6.97
CA ILE A 418 8.29 -19.83 7.87
C ILE A 418 7.37 -18.85 7.14
N ARG A 419 6.43 -18.26 7.86
CA ARG A 419 5.77 -17.03 7.43
C ARG A 419 5.82 -16.02 8.57
N PHE A 420 5.80 -14.74 8.23
CA PHE A 420 5.73 -13.69 9.22
C PHE A 420 4.27 -13.42 9.54
N GLN A 421 3.94 -13.33 10.83
CA GLN A 421 2.59 -12.96 11.27
C GLN A 421 2.70 -11.74 12.17
N ARG A 422 1.96 -10.68 11.83
CA ARG A 422 1.74 -9.55 12.73
C ARG A 422 0.66 -9.96 13.71
N GLU A 423 0.92 -9.74 15.01
CA GLU A 423 0.02 -10.09 16.11
C GLU A 423 -0.05 -8.95 17.11
N VAL A 424 -1.17 -8.87 17.85
CA VAL A 424 -1.33 -7.94 18.96
C VAL A 424 -0.71 -8.53 20.21
N ILE A 425 0.20 -7.78 20.83
CA ILE A 425 0.82 -8.12 22.13
C ILE A 425 0.24 -7.32 23.29
N PHE A 426 -0.44 -6.22 23.01
CA PHE A 426 -1.01 -5.36 24.03
C PHE A 426 -2.37 -4.82 23.58
N THR A 427 -3.43 -5.44 24.09
CA THR A 427 -4.82 -5.08 23.79
C THR A 427 -5.31 -3.95 24.69
N LEU A 428 -6.50 -3.41 24.38
CA LEU A 428 -7.17 -2.46 25.26
C LEU A 428 -7.50 -3.07 26.63
N THR A 429 -7.80 -4.37 26.66
CA THR A 429 -8.02 -5.11 27.90
C THR A 429 -6.75 -5.16 28.75
N ASP A 430 -5.60 -5.44 28.13
CA ASP A 430 -4.30 -5.46 28.82
C ASP A 430 -3.93 -4.09 29.37
N PHE A 431 -4.28 -3.02 28.65
CA PHE A 431 -4.16 -1.65 29.13
C PHE A 431 -4.95 -1.41 30.43
N PHE A 432 -6.24 -1.76 30.45
CA PHE A 432 -7.07 -1.60 31.66
C PHE A 432 -6.59 -2.48 32.82
N VAL A 433 -6.14 -3.70 32.53
CA VAL A 433 -5.54 -4.59 33.53
C VAL A 433 -4.26 -3.96 34.10
N SER A 434 -3.41 -3.37 33.26
CA SER A 434 -2.17 -2.71 33.67
C SER A 434 -2.44 -1.47 34.54
N ILE A 435 -3.39 -0.61 34.17
CA ILE A 435 -3.77 0.55 34.99
C ILE A 435 -4.39 0.10 36.31
N GLY A 436 -5.31 -0.86 36.28
CA GLY A 436 -5.95 -1.40 37.47
C GLY A 436 -4.93 -2.02 38.44
N GLY A 437 -3.98 -2.78 37.93
CA GLY A 437 -2.87 -3.33 38.71
C GLY A 437 -1.97 -2.24 39.32
N THR A 438 -1.64 -1.22 38.54
CA THR A 438 -0.80 -0.09 39.01
C THR A 438 -1.51 0.73 40.09
N ALA A 439 -2.76 1.12 39.85
CA ALA A 439 -3.57 1.87 40.82
C ALA A 439 -3.84 1.08 42.11
N GLY A 440 -4.10 -0.23 41.98
CA GLY A 440 -4.26 -1.14 43.10
C GLY A 440 -2.97 -1.31 43.91
N PHE A 441 -1.81 -1.43 43.27
CA PHE A 441 -0.52 -1.60 43.95
C PHE A 441 -0.05 -0.34 44.68
N PHE A 442 -0.08 0.83 44.03
CA PHE A 442 0.45 2.07 44.62
C PHE A 442 -0.51 2.75 45.60
N ILE A 443 -1.81 2.74 45.29
CA ILE A 443 -2.81 3.57 45.99
C ILE A 443 -3.86 2.70 46.69
N GLY A 444 -3.92 1.38 46.42
CA GLY A 444 -5.00 0.51 46.90
C GLY A 444 -6.34 0.80 46.22
N LEU A 445 -6.33 1.55 45.11
CA LEU A 445 -7.54 1.99 44.44
C LEU A 445 -8.09 0.86 43.55
N SER A 446 -9.33 0.46 43.81
CA SER A 446 -10.08 -0.52 43.00
C SER A 446 -11.28 0.16 42.32
N VAL A 447 -11.97 -0.58 41.45
CA VAL A 447 -13.24 -0.12 40.84
C VAL A 447 -14.27 0.27 41.90
N LEU A 448 -14.35 -0.48 43.00
CA LEU A 448 -15.23 -0.15 44.13
C LEU A 448 -14.78 1.14 44.83
N GLY A 449 -13.47 1.37 44.96
CA GLY A 449 -12.93 2.63 45.49
C GLY A 449 -13.29 3.83 44.61
N VAL A 450 -13.28 3.68 43.28
CA VAL A 450 -13.75 4.75 42.38
C VAL A 450 -15.24 5.03 42.56
N ILE A 451 -16.07 3.98 42.69
CA ILE A 451 -17.50 4.12 42.97
C ILE A 451 -17.72 4.80 44.34
N GLU A 452 -16.91 4.48 45.34
CA GLU A 452 -16.94 5.11 46.66
C GLU A 452 -16.63 6.61 46.58
N ILE A 453 -15.60 7.01 45.83
CA ILE A 453 -15.26 8.43 45.59
C ILE A 453 -16.44 9.13 44.90
N ILE A 454 -17.01 8.55 43.85
CA ILE A 454 -18.16 9.13 43.14
C ILE A 454 -19.34 9.28 44.11
N TYR A 455 -19.69 8.24 44.86
CA TYR A 455 -20.75 8.27 45.86
C TYR A 455 -20.53 9.36 46.92
N PHE A 456 -19.30 9.48 47.43
CA PHE A 456 -18.94 10.43 48.46
C PHE A 456 -19.07 11.87 47.96
N PHE A 457 -18.53 12.18 46.78
CA PHE A 457 -18.54 13.54 46.23
C PHE A 457 -19.81 13.91 45.43
N SER A 458 -20.72 12.97 45.18
CA SER A 458 -22.03 13.25 44.57
C SER A 458 -23.16 13.22 45.60
N LEU A 459 -23.71 12.03 45.87
CA LEU A 459 -24.89 11.84 46.71
C LEU A 459 -24.62 12.27 48.16
N ARG A 460 -23.51 11.81 48.75
CA ARG A 460 -23.20 12.14 50.15
C ARG A 460 -22.87 13.62 50.32
N LEU A 461 -22.15 14.24 49.38
CA LEU A 461 -21.91 15.68 49.37
C LEU A 461 -23.22 16.47 49.23
N PHE A 462 -24.12 16.03 48.34
CA PHE A 462 -25.45 16.64 48.16
C PHE A 462 -26.26 16.61 49.46
N TRP A 463 -26.39 15.45 50.11
CA TRP A 463 -27.07 15.34 51.39
C TRP A 463 -26.35 16.08 52.52
N PHE A 464 -25.03 16.15 52.51
CA PHE A 464 -24.27 16.90 53.52
C PHE A 464 -24.50 18.42 53.41
N ILE A 465 -24.64 18.94 52.18
CA ILE A 465 -24.89 20.37 51.92
C ILE A 465 -26.37 20.72 52.13
N PHE A 466 -27.30 19.91 51.61
CA PHE A 466 -28.73 20.23 51.54
C PHE A 466 -29.60 19.51 52.56
N GLY A 467 -29.13 18.39 53.12
CA GLY A 467 -29.86 17.58 54.12
C GLY A 467 -29.90 18.20 55.52
N ASN A 468 -29.29 19.36 55.74
CA ASN A 468 -29.43 20.17 56.96
C ASN A 468 -30.50 21.28 56.79
N ARG A 469 -31.53 21.03 55.99
CA ARG A 469 -32.80 21.77 55.99
C ARG A 469 -33.89 20.86 56.56
N ASN A 470 -33.84 20.67 57.88
CA ASN A 470 -34.99 20.65 58.78
C ASN A 470 -34.48 20.66 60.23
#